data_AF-A0A7S2HXI0-F1
#
_entry.id   AF-A0A7S2HXI0-F1
#
_cell.length_a   1.000
_cell.length_b   1.000
_cell.length_c   1.000
_cell.angle_alpha   90.00
_cell.angle_beta   90.00
_cell.angle_gamma   90.00
#
_symmetry.space_group_name_H-M   'P 1'
#
loop_
_entity.id
_entity.type
_entity.pdbx_description
1 polymer ?
#
loop_
_entity_poly.entity_id
_entity_poly.type
_entity_poly.pdbx_seq_one_letter_code
_entity_poly.pdbx_strand_id
1 'polypeptide(L)'
;KMGHHLETIEDMAQQERRKHKKKKKNKKGAAAAEEQHEQDEKEESSELSMEHDETETIFEHGGNDDDDTLPTLPSADDVKNRMTNVVSSLQNSFRSIRGSEPTPELFESIPVQAYDSTMPLSSLAQVIISTPTRVLLNCFDPSTASAVRDAVRDTAGKNLKNLNPQLDEQDKSTIIVPMPRPSAETRKNVVKELNKMTEVAKMRIRRIRRGAQDVVKRGKDGKMEGVSKDDAFRVGKEIDGVTEEMGKMLDEEIDGV
;
A
#
# COMPACT_ATOMS: atom_id res chain seq x y z
N LYS A 1 54.54 -4.08 47.65
CA LYS A 1 53.58 -4.99 46.96
C LYS A 1 52.12 -4.52 47.00
N MET A 2 51.73 -3.48 47.77
CA MET A 2 50.36 -2.95 47.78
C MET A 2 50.10 -1.74 46.85
N GLY A 3 51.14 -1.03 46.40
CA GLY A 3 50.99 0.14 45.50
C GLY A 3 50.53 -0.23 44.07
N HIS A 4 51.13 -1.27 43.47
CA HIS A 4 50.73 -1.73 42.14
C HIS A 4 49.30 -2.29 42.10
N HIS A 5 48.79 -2.85 43.20
CA HIS A 5 47.39 -3.29 43.27
C HIS A 5 46.40 -2.12 43.32
N LEU A 6 46.78 -0.98 43.90
CA LEU A 6 45.93 0.22 43.92
C LEU A 6 45.86 0.89 42.54
N GLU A 7 46.98 0.97 41.81
CA GLU A 7 47.00 1.43 40.41
C GLU A 7 46.15 0.52 39.50
N THR A 8 46.20 -0.80 39.72
CA THR A 8 45.40 -1.75 38.95
C THR A 8 43.89 -1.59 39.22
N ILE A 9 43.51 -1.24 40.46
CA ILE A 9 42.11 -1.00 40.84
C ILE A 9 41.60 0.34 40.27
N GLU A 10 42.43 1.39 40.27
CA GLU A 10 42.07 2.67 39.64
C GLU A 10 41.91 2.54 38.12
N ASP A 11 42.80 1.78 37.45
CA ASP A 11 42.69 1.51 36.02
C ASP A 11 41.45 0.67 35.67
N MET A 12 41.10 -0.32 36.50
CA MET A 12 39.86 -1.08 36.35
C MET A 12 38.61 -0.20 36.56
N ALA A 13 38.63 0.71 37.54
CA ALA A 13 37.54 1.66 37.78
C ALA A 13 37.39 2.68 36.63
N GLN A 14 38.50 3.11 36.02
CA GLN A 14 38.48 3.95 34.82
C GLN A 14 37.97 3.19 33.59
N GLN A 15 38.32 1.91 33.42
CA GLN A 15 37.75 1.06 32.36
C GLN A 15 36.25 0.85 32.52
N GLU A 16 35.77 0.56 33.74
CA GLU A 16 34.35 0.43 34.06
C GLU A 16 33.57 1.72 33.76
N ARG A 17 34.10 2.88 34.17
CA ARG A 17 33.51 4.20 33.85
C ARG A 17 33.47 4.47 32.34
N ARG A 18 34.49 4.06 31.59
CA ARG A 18 34.52 4.16 30.11
C ARG A 18 33.50 3.24 29.45
N LYS A 19 33.33 2.01 29.94
CA LYS A 19 32.29 1.07 29.47
C LYS A 19 30.88 1.60 29.76
N HIS A 20 30.65 2.13 30.96
CA HIS A 20 29.36 2.73 31.33
C HIS A 20 29.04 3.98 30.50
N LYS A 21 30.04 4.82 30.20
CA LYS A 21 29.87 5.99 29.34
C LYS A 21 29.59 5.60 27.87
N LYS A 22 30.24 4.56 27.35
CA LYS A 22 29.92 3.98 26.03
C LYS A 22 28.51 3.38 25.99
N LYS A 23 28.10 2.63 27.01
CA LYS A 23 26.75 2.03 27.09
C LYS A 23 25.66 3.10 27.19
N LYS A 24 25.92 4.19 27.94
CA LYS A 24 25.01 5.35 28.02
C LYS A 24 24.97 6.14 26.70
N LYS A 25 26.08 6.24 25.97
CA LYS A 25 26.14 6.87 24.64
C LYS A 25 25.38 6.05 23.58
N ASN A 26 25.51 4.73 23.58
CA ASN A 26 24.75 3.84 22.69
C ASN A 26 23.25 3.84 23.03
N LYS A 27 22.88 3.84 24.33
CA LYS A 27 21.45 3.92 24.72
C LYS A 27 20.83 5.27 24.35
N LYS A 28 21.59 6.36 24.45
CA LYS A 28 21.14 7.70 24.03
C LYS A 28 21.08 7.82 22.50
N GLY A 29 21.97 7.15 21.77
CA GLY A 29 21.90 7.04 20.31
C GLY A 29 20.73 6.18 19.83
N ALA A 30 20.41 5.10 20.54
CA ALA A 30 19.24 4.26 20.25
C ALA A 30 17.93 5.00 20.53
N ALA A 31 17.81 5.70 21.65
CA ALA A 31 16.64 6.52 21.95
C ALA A 31 16.47 7.70 20.98
N ALA A 32 17.57 8.32 20.54
CA ALA A 32 17.54 9.36 19.51
C ALA A 32 17.14 8.79 18.12
N ALA A 33 17.54 7.56 17.81
CA ALA A 33 17.13 6.88 16.58
C ALA A 33 15.66 6.44 16.62
N GLU A 34 15.13 6.10 17.80
CA GLU A 34 13.72 5.74 18.02
C GLU A 34 12.82 6.99 17.99
N GLU A 35 13.26 8.11 18.58
CA GLU A 35 12.59 9.42 18.44
C GLU A 35 12.67 9.98 17.01
N GLN A 36 13.78 9.72 16.29
CA GLN A 36 13.90 10.05 14.87
C GLN A 36 12.99 9.17 14.01
N HIS A 37 12.88 7.87 14.28
CA HIS A 37 11.96 6.99 13.54
C HIS A 37 10.49 7.31 13.84
N GLU A 38 10.15 7.76 15.04
CA GLU A 38 8.80 8.21 15.40
C GLU A 38 8.49 9.62 14.86
N GLN A 39 9.52 10.47 14.66
CA GLN A 39 9.42 11.74 13.94
C GLN A 39 9.33 11.52 12.43
N ASP A 40 10.09 10.59 11.86
CA ASP A 40 10.05 10.21 10.45
C ASP A 40 8.72 9.50 10.13
N GLU A 41 8.15 8.66 11.01
CA GLU A 41 6.79 8.10 10.82
C GLU A 41 5.69 9.18 10.96
N LYS A 42 5.91 10.22 11.77
CA LYS A 42 5.00 11.38 11.86
C LYS A 42 5.16 12.34 10.68
N GLU A 43 6.37 12.51 10.16
CA GLU A 43 6.68 13.32 8.99
C GLU A 43 6.22 12.60 7.72
N GLU A 44 6.40 11.29 7.58
CA GLU A 44 5.91 10.46 6.47
C GLU A 44 4.37 10.33 6.49
N SER A 45 3.75 10.23 7.67
CA SER A 45 2.28 10.34 7.77
C SER A 45 1.76 11.78 7.57
N SER A 46 2.60 12.80 7.72
CA SER A 46 2.29 14.18 7.35
C SER A 46 2.59 14.51 5.88
N GLU A 47 3.59 13.87 5.27
CA GLU A 47 3.94 13.98 3.85
C GLU A 47 2.91 13.24 3.00
N LEU A 48 2.38 12.11 3.47
CA LEU A 48 1.19 11.48 2.90
C LEU A 48 -0.08 12.33 3.08
N SER A 49 -0.06 13.32 3.98
CA SER A 49 -1.10 14.34 4.12
C SER A 49 -0.81 15.63 3.35
N MET A 50 0.35 15.72 2.69
CA MET A 50 0.82 16.84 1.88
C MET A 50 1.03 16.47 0.41
N GLU A 51 0.41 15.39 -0.09
CA GLU A 51 -0.09 15.44 -1.45
C GLU A 51 -1.07 16.61 -1.51
N HIS A 52 -0.71 17.61 -2.31
CA HIS A 52 -1.33 18.91 -2.43
C HIS A 52 -2.84 18.89 -2.18
N ASP A 53 -3.29 19.87 -1.39
CA ASP A 53 -4.69 20.27 -1.33
C ASP A 53 -5.14 20.84 -2.68
N GLU A 54 -5.14 20.01 -3.73
CA GLU A 54 -5.78 20.28 -5.01
C GLU A 54 -7.31 20.11 -4.90
N THR A 55 -7.83 20.04 -3.66
CA THR A 55 -9.24 19.75 -3.39
C THR A 55 -10.02 20.93 -2.84
N GLU A 56 -9.40 22.07 -2.56
CA GLU A 56 -10.16 23.32 -2.42
C GLU A 56 -10.62 23.86 -3.79
N THR A 57 -10.05 23.39 -4.90
CA THR A 57 -10.42 23.76 -6.28
C THR A 57 -11.38 22.77 -6.96
N ILE A 58 -12.16 21.96 -6.21
CA ILE A 58 -12.99 20.87 -6.78
C ILE A 58 -13.97 21.34 -7.87
N PHE A 59 -14.39 22.62 -7.89
CA PHE A 59 -15.31 23.14 -8.92
C PHE A 59 -14.89 24.46 -9.57
N GLU A 60 -13.65 24.93 -9.37
CA GLU A 60 -13.26 26.24 -9.90
C GLU A 60 -12.30 26.23 -11.08
N HIS A 61 -11.54 25.17 -11.39
CA HIS A 61 -10.62 25.22 -12.52
C HIS A 61 -10.66 23.94 -13.37
N GLY A 62 -11.53 23.94 -14.38
CA GLY A 62 -11.30 23.22 -15.63
C GLY A 62 -10.68 24.20 -16.62
N GLY A 63 -9.36 24.18 -16.74
CA GLY A 63 -8.61 25.13 -17.58
C GLY A 63 -8.99 25.04 -19.05
N ASN A 64 -9.62 26.09 -19.54
CA ASN A 64 -9.15 26.88 -20.67
C ASN A 64 -9.21 28.34 -20.20
N ASP A 65 -8.08 29.05 -20.20
CA ASP A 65 -7.99 30.48 -19.81
C ASP A 65 -8.57 31.43 -20.88
N ASP A 66 -9.56 30.95 -21.64
CA ASP A 66 -10.36 31.73 -22.57
C ASP A 66 -11.84 31.49 -22.22
N ASP A 67 -12.59 32.58 -22.04
CA ASP A 67 -14.05 32.71 -22.15
C ASP A 67 -14.85 32.92 -20.84
N ASP A 68 -15.82 33.83 -20.96
CA ASP A 68 -16.83 34.27 -20.00
C ASP A 68 -17.74 33.10 -19.56
N THR A 69 -17.20 32.11 -18.86
CA THR A 69 -17.93 30.91 -18.46
C THR A 69 -18.74 31.18 -17.20
N LEU A 70 -20.05 31.38 -17.40
CA LEU A 70 -21.04 31.44 -16.33
C LEU A 70 -20.92 30.21 -15.42
N PRO A 71 -21.20 30.33 -14.10
CA PRO A 71 -21.16 29.20 -13.18
C PRO A 71 -22.18 28.13 -13.60
N THR A 72 -21.70 27.02 -14.18
CA THR A 72 -22.53 25.91 -14.65
C THR A 72 -22.80 24.90 -13.54
N LEU A 73 -23.92 24.19 -13.64
CA LEU A 73 -24.20 23.05 -12.77
C LEU A 73 -23.15 21.94 -12.96
N PRO A 74 -22.83 21.17 -11.90
CA PRO A 74 -21.91 20.06 -12.00
C PRO A 74 -22.57 18.97 -12.85
N SER A 75 -21.87 18.49 -13.89
CA SER A 75 -22.35 17.36 -14.67
C SER A 75 -22.39 16.11 -13.79
N ALA A 76 -23.49 15.35 -13.85
CA ALA A 76 -23.62 14.10 -13.13
C ALA A 76 -22.54 13.09 -13.56
N ASP A 77 -22.15 13.11 -14.84
CA ASP A 77 -21.11 12.25 -15.39
C ASP A 77 -19.71 12.61 -14.84
N ASP A 78 -19.42 13.89 -14.63
CA ASP A 78 -18.14 14.33 -14.06
C ASP A 78 -18.02 13.91 -12.59
N VAL A 79 -19.11 14.05 -11.83
CA VAL A 79 -19.18 13.56 -10.44
C VAL A 79 -19.00 12.06 -10.40
N LYS A 80 -19.66 11.33 -11.31
CA LYS A 80 -19.51 9.87 -11.45
C LYS A 80 -18.07 9.48 -11.74
N ASN A 81 -17.42 10.09 -12.73
CA ASN A 81 -16.05 9.82 -13.12
C ASN A 81 -15.06 10.07 -11.96
N ARG A 82 -15.27 11.15 -11.20
CA ARG A 82 -14.44 11.43 -10.01
C ARG A 82 -14.66 10.40 -8.91
N MET A 83 -15.89 9.96 -8.66
CA MET A 83 -16.16 8.90 -7.69
C MET A 83 -15.60 7.55 -8.14
N THR A 84 -15.71 7.19 -9.42
CA THR A 84 -15.12 5.94 -9.94
C THR A 84 -13.61 5.95 -9.85
N ASN A 85 -12.95 7.10 -10.03
CA ASN A 85 -11.51 7.22 -9.85
C ASN A 85 -11.08 6.93 -8.40
N VAL A 86 -11.91 7.32 -7.42
CA VAL A 86 -11.67 6.98 -6.00
C VAL A 86 -11.78 5.47 -5.79
N VAL A 87 -12.77 4.81 -6.39
CA VAL A 87 -12.94 3.34 -6.29
C VAL A 87 -11.78 2.62 -6.97
N SER A 88 -11.36 3.03 -8.17
CA SER A 88 -10.21 2.42 -8.86
C SER A 88 -8.90 2.62 -8.09
N SER A 89 -8.72 3.79 -7.47
CA SER A 89 -7.58 4.04 -6.58
C SER A 89 -7.61 3.10 -5.38
N LEU A 90 -8.78 2.88 -4.77
CA LEU A 90 -8.94 1.95 -3.64
C LEU A 90 -8.61 0.52 -4.07
N GLN A 91 -9.07 0.06 -5.24
CA GLN A 91 -8.77 -1.26 -5.77
C GLN A 91 -7.28 -1.47 -6.01
N ASN A 92 -6.60 -0.49 -6.61
CA ASN A 92 -5.14 -0.54 -6.79
C ASN A 92 -4.39 -0.60 -5.46
N SER A 93 -4.88 0.17 -4.49
CA SER A 93 -4.40 0.20 -3.13
C SER A 93 -4.61 -1.14 -2.39
N PHE A 94 -5.75 -1.81 -2.57
CA PHE A 94 -6.00 -3.16 -2.05
C PHE A 94 -5.08 -4.21 -2.66
N ARG A 95 -4.79 -4.12 -3.97
CA ARG A 95 -3.78 -4.98 -4.61
C ARG A 95 -2.38 -4.77 -4.05
N SER A 96 -2.07 -3.54 -3.63
CA SER A 96 -0.79 -3.21 -3.00
C SER A 96 -0.68 -3.79 -1.59
N ILE A 97 -1.78 -3.88 -0.84
CA ILE A 97 -1.81 -4.64 0.42
C ILE A 97 -1.73 -6.11 0.05
N ARG A 98 -0.50 -6.63 0.04
CA ARG A 98 -0.25 -8.04 -0.24
C ARG A 98 -0.91 -8.87 0.84
N GLY A 99 -2.03 -9.48 0.47
CA GLY A 99 -2.76 -10.41 1.32
C GLY A 99 -1.88 -11.58 1.74
N SER A 100 -2.37 -12.32 2.72
CA SER A 100 -1.66 -13.48 3.27
C SER A 100 -1.68 -14.73 2.39
N GLU A 101 -2.32 -14.64 1.22
CA GLU A 101 -2.46 -15.75 0.28
C GLU A 101 -1.47 -15.56 -0.87
N PRO A 102 -0.73 -16.62 -1.27
CA PRO A 102 0.17 -16.52 -2.41
C PRO A 102 -0.63 -16.23 -3.69
N THR A 103 -0.24 -15.18 -4.41
CA THR A 103 -0.69 -14.91 -5.78
C THR A 103 0.42 -15.24 -6.79
N PRO A 104 0.11 -15.57 -8.05
CA PRO A 104 1.15 -15.88 -9.05
C PRO A 104 2.07 -14.69 -9.34
N GLU A 105 1.50 -13.48 -9.31
CA GLU A 105 2.19 -12.19 -9.54
C GLU A 105 3.39 -11.99 -8.60
N LEU A 106 3.32 -12.57 -7.40
CA LEU A 106 4.40 -12.50 -6.43
C LEU A 106 5.71 -13.12 -6.94
N PHE A 107 5.58 -14.20 -7.71
CA PHE A 107 6.71 -14.96 -8.22
C PHE A 107 7.20 -14.41 -9.57
N GLU A 108 6.35 -13.69 -10.28
CA GLU A 108 6.58 -13.22 -11.65
C GLU A 108 7.77 -12.24 -11.78
N SER A 109 7.94 -11.38 -10.78
CA SER A 109 9.00 -10.35 -10.74
C SER A 109 10.35 -10.85 -10.22
N ILE A 110 10.49 -12.14 -9.89
CA ILE A 110 11.73 -12.69 -9.33
C ILE A 110 12.79 -12.79 -10.45
N PRO A 111 13.94 -12.10 -10.32
CA PRO A 111 15.04 -12.23 -11.26
C PRO A 111 15.77 -13.57 -11.03
N VAL A 112 15.94 -14.34 -12.09
CA VAL A 112 16.64 -15.64 -12.09
C VAL A 112 17.81 -15.55 -13.06
N GLN A 113 18.99 -16.02 -12.64
CA GLN A 113 20.13 -16.17 -13.54
C GLN A 113 20.00 -17.48 -14.33
N ALA A 114 19.81 -17.40 -15.64
CA ALA A 114 19.72 -18.54 -16.54
C ALA A 114 20.45 -18.25 -17.86
N TYR A 115 21.19 -19.23 -18.38
CA TYR A 115 21.86 -19.13 -19.69
C TYR A 115 22.69 -17.83 -19.85
N ASP A 116 23.46 -17.48 -18.83
CA ASP A 116 24.34 -16.29 -18.76
C ASP A 116 23.63 -14.92 -18.73
N SER A 117 22.30 -14.88 -18.56
CA SER A 117 21.53 -13.64 -18.42
C SER A 117 20.56 -13.71 -17.25
N THR A 118 20.18 -12.54 -16.72
CA THR A 118 19.09 -12.43 -15.76
C THR A 118 17.77 -12.34 -16.50
N MET A 119 16.82 -13.23 -16.19
CA MET A 119 15.48 -13.27 -16.78
C MET A 119 14.43 -13.33 -15.66
N PRO A 120 13.21 -12.83 -15.87
CA PRO A 120 12.13 -12.98 -14.90
C PRO A 120 11.69 -14.46 -14.83
N LEU A 121 11.28 -14.89 -13.64
CA LEU A 121 10.82 -16.25 -13.40
C LEU A 121 9.67 -16.67 -14.34
N SER A 122 8.79 -15.73 -14.70
CA SER A 122 7.66 -15.97 -15.62
C SER A 122 8.04 -16.53 -16.98
N SER A 123 9.25 -16.22 -17.45
CA SER A 123 9.76 -16.72 -18.73
C SER A 123 10.37 -18.13 -18.62
N LEU A 124 10.71 -18.58 -17.41
CA LEU A 124 11.41 -19.83 -17.16
C LEU A 124 10.51 -20.90 -16.54
N ALA A 125 9.45 -20.51 -15.84
CA ALA A 125 8.57 -21.41 -15.12
C ALA A 125 7.11 -20.93 -15.10
N GLN A 126 6.20 -21.90 -15.13
CA GLN A 126 4.79 -21.67 -14.84
C GLN A 126 4.53 -21.76 -13.33
N VAL A 127 3.86 -20.75 -12.78
CA VAL A 127 3.47 -20.69 -11.36
C VAL A 127 2.07 -21.27 -11.20
N ILE A 128 1.92 -22.30 -10.37
CA ILE A 128 0.63 -22.95 -10.05
C ILE A 128 0.44 -22.96 -8.54
N ILE A 129 -0.64 -22.32 -8.07
CA ILE A 129 -1.01 -22.37 -6.66
C ILE A 129 -1.92 -23.58 -6.46
N SER A 130 -1.39 -24.64 -5.84
CA SER A 130 -2.16 -25.85 -5.54
C SER A 130 -2.97 -25.69 -4.26
N THR A 131 -2.38 -25.09 -3.23
CA THR A 131 -3.07 -24.73 -1.97
C THR A 131 -2.49 -23.41 -1.44
N PRO A 132 -3.16 -22.70 -0.53
CA PRO A 132 -2.65 -21.45 0.05
C PRO A 132 -1.29 -21.59 0.77
N THR A 133 -0.89 -22.83 1.09
CA THR A 133 0.39 -23.17 1.71
C THR A 133 1.38 -23.83 0.77
N ARG A 134 1.01 -24.11 -0.48
CA ARG A 134 1.85 -24.85 -1.43
C ARG A 134 1.72 -24.28 -2.84
N VAL A 135 2.82 -23.70 -3.30
CA VAL A 135 2.99 -23.24 -4.68
C VAL A 135 3.88 -24.24 -5.41
N LEU A 136 3.53 -24.54 -6.65
CA LEU A 136 4.29 -25.36 -7.58
C LEU A 136 4.83 -24.45 -8.67
N LEU A 137 6.14 -24.52 -8.92
CA LEU A 137 6.79 -23.86 -10.04
C LEU A 137 7.25 -24.94 -11.01
N ASN A 138 6.64 -24.98 -12.20
CA ASN A 138 6.99 -25.93 -13.23
C ASN A 138 7.93 -25.25 -14.23
N CYS A 139 9.23 -25.58 -14.17
CA CYS A 139 10.21 -25.06 -15.10
C CYS A 139 10.05 -25.69 -16.49
N PHE A 140 10.19 -24.90 -17.54
CA PHE A 140 10.14 -25.40 -18.91
C PHE A 140 11.38 -26.23 -19.28
N ASP A 141 12.54 -25.91 -18.69
CA ASP A 141 13.76 -26.70 -18.80
C ASP A 141 14.25 -27.15 -17.40
N PRO A 142 14.40 -28.47 -17.15
CA PRO A 142 15.01 -29.01 -15.94
C PRO A 142 16.40 -28.44 -15.60
N SER A 143 17.19 -28.00 -16.58
CA SER A 143 18.53 -27.44 -16.35
C SER A 143 18.49 -26.16 -15.51
N THR A 144 17.40 -25.38 -15.63
CA THR A 144 17.19 -24.11 -14.94
C THR A 144 16.55 -24.26 -13.56
N ALA A 145 16.03 -25.45 -13.23
CA ALA A 145 15.27 -25.67 -12.01
C ALA A 145 16.08 -25.39 -10.72
N SER A 146 17.39 -25.70 -10.71
CA SER A 146 18.25 -25.37 -9.57
C SER A 146 18.45 -23.85 -9.42
N ALA A 147 18.61 -23.13 -10.53
CA ALA A 147 18.77 -21.68 -10.51
C ALA A 147 17.49 -20.97 -10.06
N VAL A 148 16.33 -21.46 -10.51
CA VAL A 148 15.02 -20.99 -10.05
C VAL A 148 14.83 -21.23 -8.55
N ARG A 149 15.16 -22.42 -8.05
CA ARG A 149 15.09 -22.73 -6.61
C ARG A 149 15.91 -21.72 -5.79
N ASP A 150 17.14 -21.46 -6.20
CA ASP A 150 18.03 -20.55 -5.49
C ASP A 150 17.54 -19.11 -5.56
N ALA A 151 17.08 -18.66 -6.73
CA ALA A 151 16.50 -17.34 -6.90
C ALA A 151 15.27 -17.12 -6.00
N VAL A 152 14.37 -18.12 -5.91
CA VAL A 152 13.18 -18.04 -5.03
C VAL A 152 13.58 -18.01 -3.55
N ARG A 153 14.61 -18.77 -3.16
CA ARG A 153 15.12 -18.78 -1.77
C ARG A 153 15.76 -17.44 -1.39
N ASP A 154 16.53 -16.84 -2.29
CA ASP A 154 17.24 -15.59 -2.04
C ASP A 154 16.31 -14.38 -2.06
N THR A 155 15.32 -14.36 -2.97
CA THR A 155 14.31 -13.29 -3.02
C THR A 155 13.28 -13.37 -1.90
N ALA A 156 12.98 -14.57 -1.40
CA ALA A 156 12.20 -14.75 -0.18
C ALA A 156 12.80 -13.99 1.02
N GLY A 157 14.12 -13.86 1.12
CA GLY A 157 14.76 -13.08 2.19
C GLY A 157 14.40 -11.59 2.23
N LYS A 158 13.93 -11.00 1.10
CA LYS A 158 13.63 -9.56 0.99
C LYS A 158 12.14 -9.24 1.08
N ASN A 159 11.30 -10.06 0.43
CA ASN A 159 9.87 -9.78 0.31
C ASN A 159 8.97 -10.86 0.94
N LEU A 160 9.51 -12.05 1.23
CA LEU A 160 8.71 -13.21 1.61
C LEU A 160 9.42 -14.07 2.67
N LYS A 161 9.27 -13.71 3.95
CA LYS A 161 9.99 -14.30 5.09
C LYS A 161 10.24 -15.81 4.94
N ASN A 162 11.52 -16.17 4.76
CA ASN A 162 12.11 -17.50 4.96
C ASN A 162 11.36 -18.68 4.29
N LEU A 163 11.18 -18.62 2.97
CA LEU A 163 10.75 -19.80 2.21
C LEU A 163 11.91 -20.77 1.97
N ASN A 164 11.61 -22.07 2.01
CA ASN A 164 12.54 -23.12 1.63
C ASN A 164 12.00 -23.92 0.44
N PRO A 165 12.23 -23.48 -0.81
CA PRO A 165 11.80 -24.22 -1.99
C PRO A 165 12.53 -25.56 -2.11
N GLN A 166 11.79 -26.61 -2.45
CA GLN A 166 12.30 -27.98 -2.62
C GLN A 166 12.04 -28.45 -4.05
N LEU A 167 12.99 -29.15 -4.65
CA LEU A 167 12.76 -29.84 -5.92
C LEU A 167 11.97 -31.13 -5.66
N ASP A 168 11.05 -31.47 -6.55
CA ASP A 168 10.42 -32.78 -6.53
C ASP A 168 11.43 -33.87 -6.92
N GLU A 169 11.48 -34.97 -6.18
CA GLU A 169 12.42 -36.06 -6.42
C GLU A 169 12.05 -36.89 -7.66
N GLN A 170 10.76 -36.89 -8.03
CA GLN A 170 10.26 -37.65 -9.18
C GLN A 170 10.36 -36.82 -10.48
N ASP A 171 9.97 -35.54 -10.42
CA ASP A 171 10.00 -34.61 -11.54
C ASP A 171 11.00 -33.47 -11.30
N LYS A 172 12.20 -33.60 -11.87
CA LYS A 172 13.32 -32.64 -11.73
C LYS A 172 13.04 -31.25 -12.31
N SER A 173 11.90 -31.04 -12.96
CA SER A 173 11.41 -29.75 -13.47
C SER A 173 10.51 -29.01 -12.48
N THR A 174 10.01 -29.67 -11.44
CA THR A 174 8.99 -29.12 -10.54
C THR A 174 9.59 -28.71 -9.21
N ILE A 175 9.28 -27.49 -8.77
CA ILE A 175 9.75 -26.93 -7.50
C ILE A 175 8.54 -26.65 -6.62
N ILE A 176 8.57 -27.18 -5.40
CA ILE A 176 7.55 -27.01 -4.38
C ILE A 176 8.01 -25.91 -3.43
N VAL A 177 7.22 -24.85 -3.32
CA VAL A 177 7.45 -23.75 -2.39
C VAL A 177 6.44 -23.83 -1.25
N PRO A 178 6.87 -24.21 -0.03
CA PRO A 178 6.00 -24.18 1.13
C PRO A 178 5.84 -22.74 1.63
N MET A 179 4.60 -22.25 1.65
CA MET A 179 4.25 -20.93 2.15
C MET A 179 3.76 -21.05 3.61
N PRO A 180 4.36 -20.31 4.56
CA PRO A 180 3.84 -20.27 5.93
C PRO A 180 2.48 -19.59 5.94
N ARG A 181 1.54 -20.12 6.72
CA ARG A 181 0.26 -19.44 6.95
C ARG A 181 0.51 -18.14 7.73
N PRO A 182 -0.23 -17.06 7.45
CA PRO A 182 -0.17 -15.85 8.25
C PRO A 182 -0.55 -16.14 9.70
N SER A 183 0.13 -15.49 10.65
CA SER A 183 -0.28 -15.54 12.06
C SER A 183 -1.62 -14.80 12.25
N ALA A 184 -2.32 -15.09 13.35
CA ALA A 184 -3.54 -14.36 13.71
C ALA A 184 -3.28 -12.86 13.91
N GLU A 185 -2.07 -12.48 14.34
CA GLU A 185 -1.66 -11.09 14.54
C GLU A 185 -1.48 -10.37 13.19
N THR A 186 -0.80 -11.00 12.23
CA THR A 186 -0.62 -10.45 10.88
C THR A 186 -1.97 -10.25 10.17
N ARG A 187 -2.90 -11.20 10.29
CA ARG A 187 -4.26 -11.05 9.74
C ARG A 187 -5.01 -9.86 10.36
N LYS A 188 -4.91 -9.67 11.68
CA LYS A 188 -5.53 -8.51 12.35
C LYS A 188 -4.94 -7.18 11.90
N ASN A 189 -3.63 -7.14 11.62
CA ASN A 189 -2.97 -5.92 11.15
C ASN A 189 -3.41 -5.57 9.73
N VAL A 190 -3.49 -6.56 8.83
CA VAL A 190 -4.01 -6.36 7.46
C VAL A 190 -5.46 -5.86 7.48
N VAL A 191 -6.33 -6.45 8.31
CA VAL A 191 -7.72 -5.99 8.45
C VAL A 191 -7.80 -4.55 8.97
N LYS A 192 -6.94 -4.16 9.91
CA LYS A 192 -6.89 -2.77 10.38
C LYS A 192 -6.45 -1.80 9.28
N GLU A 193 -5.50 -2.19 8.46
CA GLU A 193 -4.99 -1.39 7.35
C GLU A 193 -6.07 -1.21 6.26
N LEU A 194 -6.72 -2.30 5.86
CA LEU A 194 -7.84 -2.28 4.93
C LEU A 194 -8.96 -1.35 5.41
N ASN A 195 -9.35 -1.45 6.68
CA ASN A 195 -10.38 -0.58 7.26
C ASN A 195 -9.98 0.91 7.21
N LYS A 196 -8.72 1.25 7.47
CA LYS A 196 -8.24 2.64 7.37
C LYS A 196 -8.39 3.17 5.95
N MET A 197 -8.00 2.37 4.96
CA MET A 197 -8.03 2.79 3.55
C MET A 197 -9.46 2.92 3.03
N THR A 198 -10.34 2.01 3.45
CA THR A 198 -11.78 2.12 3.23
C THR A 198 -12.37 3.40 3.81
N GLU A 199 -12.03 3.76 5.05
CA GLU A 199 -12.53 5.00 5.65
C GLU A 199 -12.06 6.23 4.88
N VAL A 200 -10.81 6.25 4.41
CA VAL A 200 -10.28 7.31 3.55
C VAL A 200 -11.08 7.41 2.25
N ALA A 201 -11.36 6.30 1.57
CA ALA A 201 -12.17 6.29 0.35
C ALA A 201 -13.61 6.78 0.61
N LYS A 202 -14.25 6.32 1.71
CA LYS A 202 -15.58 6.80 2.12
C LYS A 202 -15.58 8.30 2.41
N MET A 203 -14.54 8.83 3.06
CA MET A 203 -14.38 10.27 3.29
C MET A 203 -14.23 11.05 1.98
N ARG A 204 -13.44 10.54 1.03
CA ARG A 204 -13.25 11.16 -0.30
C ARG A 204 -14.56 11.25 -1.08
N ILE A 205 -15.34 10.16 -1.15
CA ILE A 205 -16.66 10.16 -1.80
C ILE A 205 -17.62 11.16 -1.12
N ARG A 206 -17.63 11.20 0.22
CA ARG A 206 -18.45 12.18 0.98
C ARG A 206 -18.05 13.62 0.67
N ARG A 207 -16.75 13.91 0.51
CA ARG A 207 -16.25 15.25 0.14
C ARG A 207 -16.69 15.64 -1.27
N ILE A 208 -16.54 14.74 -2.25
CA ILE A 208 -16.99 14.97 -3.63
C ILE A 208 -18.50 15.28 -3.66
N ARG A 209 -19.31 14.47 -2.95
CA ARG A 209 -20.75 14.69 -2.86
C ARG A 209 -21.10 16.03 -2.21
N ARG A 210 -20.43 16.42 -1.13
CA ARG A 210 -20.65 17.72 -0.48
C ARG A 210 -20.35 18.87 -1.44
N GLY A 211 -19.20 18.84 -2.13
CA GLY A 211 -18.86 19.85 -3.13
C GLY A 211 -19.92 19.95 -4.23
N ALA A 212 -20.37 18.82 -4.77
CA ALA A 212 -21.41 18.81 -5.80
C ALA A 212 -22.77 19.32 -5.29
N GLN A 213 -23.16 18.93 -4.08
CA GLN A 213 -24.41 19.38 -3.44
C GLN A 213 -24.40 20.87 -3.08
N ASP A 214 -23.24 21.43 -2.69
CA ASP A 214 -23.10 22.86 -2.41
C ASP A 214 -23.30 23.69 -3.67
N VAL A 215 -22.77 23.22 -4.81
CA VAL A 215 -22.99 23.84 -6.13
C VAL A 215 -24.47 23.70 -6.53
N VAL A 216 -25.07 22.52 -6.41
CA VAL A 216 -26.52 22.32 -6.68
C VAL A 216 -27.39 23.25 -5.82
N LYS A 217 -27.05 23.43 -4.53
CA LYS A 217 -27.76 24.33 -3.62
C LYS A 217 -27.66 25.79 -4.07
N ARG A 218 -26.49 26.25 -4.52
CA ARG A 218 -26.32 27.59 -5.12
C ARG A 218 -27.21 27.78 -6.37
N GLY A 219 -27.36 26.75 -7.19
CA GLY A 219 -28.29 26.75 -8.34
C GLY A 219 -29.75 26.86 -7.91
N LYS A 220 -30.17 26.10 -6.88
CA LYS A 220 -31.54 26.16 -6.32
C LYS A 220 -31.87 27.52 -5.70
N ASP A 221 -30.89 28.15 -5.03
CA ASP A 221 -31.03 29.48 -4.44
C ASP A 221 -31.13 30.60 -5.49
N GLY A 222 -30.95 30.29 -6.79
CA GLY A 222 -30.94 31.28 -7.87
C GLY A 222 -29.69 32.16 -7.87
N LYS A 223 -28.60 31.69 -7.25
CA LYS A 223 -27.30 32.38 -7.21
C LYS A 223 -26.40 32.03 -8.40
N MET A 224 -26.93 31.27 -9.36
CA MET A 224 -26.29 31.02 -10.66
C MET A 224 -27.17 31.57 -11.77
N GLU A 225 -26.57 32.37 -12.63
CA GLU A 225 -27.23 32.89 -13.82
C GLU A 225 -27.36 31.78 -14.86
N GLY A 226 -28.52 31.67 -15.52
CA GLY A 226 -28.76 30.66 -16.56
C GLY A 226 -29.20 29.27 -16.10
N VAL A 227 -29.36 29.04 -14.78
CA VAL A 227 -29.78 27.74 -14.23
C VAL A 227 -31.22 27.78 -13.72
N SER A 228 -32.08 26.89 -14.23
CA SER A 228 -33.42 26.70 -13.68
C SER A 228 -33.38 25.93 -12.36
N LYS A 229 -34.27 26.28 -11.43
CA LYS A 229 -34.43 25.57 -10.15
C LYS A 229 -34.79 24.09 -10.35
N ASP A 230 -35.57 23.81 -11.40
CA ASP A 230 -35.99 22.45 -11.74
C ASP A 230 -34.80 21.61 -12.23
N ASP A 231 -33.92 22.19 -13.05
CA ASP A 231 -32.69 21.53 -13.51
C ASP A 231 -31.74 21.24 -12.35
N ALA A 232 -31.57 22.20 -11.44
CA ALA A 232 -30.77 22.00 -10.23
C ALA A 232 -31.37 20.90 -9.32
N PHE A 233 -32.70 20.75 -9.28
CA PHE A 233 -33.33 19.64 -8.55
C PHE A 233 -33.07 18.29 -9.22
N ARG A 234 -33.17 18.23 -10.55
CA ARG A 234 -32.90 17.00 -11.32
C ARG A 234 -31.46 16.52 -11.14
N VAL A 235 -30.50 17.41 -11.35
CA VAL A 235 -29.06 17.13 -11.19
C VAL A 235 -28.73 16.70 -9.76
N GLY A 236 -29.33 17.34 -8.74
CA GLY A 236 -29.16 16.91 -7.36
C GLY A 236 -29.62 15.47 -7.11
N LYS A 237 -30.75 15.06 -7.69
CA LYS A 237 -31.26 13.69 -7.59
C LYS A 237 -30.38 12.68 -8.33
N GLU A 238 -29.86 13.05 -9.50
CA GLU A 238 -28.91 12.24 -10.26
C GLU A 238 -27.61 12.00 -9.48
N ILE A 239 -27.06 13.04 -8.85
CA ILE A 239 -25.85 12.94 -7.99
C ILE A 239 -26.10 12.02 -6.79
N ASP A 240 -27.26 12.13 -6.14
CA ASP A 240 -27.60 11.27 -5.02
C ASP A 240 -27.71 9.80 -5.46
N GLY A 241 -28.34 9.53 -6.62
CA GLY A 241 -28.40 8.19 -7.21
C GLY A 241 -27.02 7.61 -7.52
N VAL A 242 -26.13 8.38 -8.17
CA VAL A 242 -24.75 7.97 -8.44
C VAL A 242 -23.99 7.70 -7.14
N THR A 243 -24.21 8.51 -6.10
CA THR A 243 -23.56 8.29 -4.79
C THR A 243 -24.01 6.98 -4.16
N GLU A 244 -25.31 6.65 -4.21
CA GLU A 244 -25.83 5.38 -3.69
C GLU A 244 -25.27 4.18 -4.44
N GLU A 245 -25.14 4.26 -5.77
CA GLU A 245 -24.51 3.22 -6.58
C GLU A 245 -23.04 3.02 -6.18
N MET A 246 -22.27 4.10 -6.07
CA MET A 246 -20.85 4.03 -5.68
C MET A 246 -20.66 3.55 -4.24
N GLY A 247 -21.59 3.89 -3.33
CA GLY A 247 -21.60 3.38 -1.97
C GLY A 247 -21.78 1.88 -1.91
N LYS A 248 -22.71 1.32 -2.71
CA LYS A 248 -22.91 -0.13 -2.81
C LYS A 248 -21.70 -0.84 -3.40
N MET A 249 -21.13 -0.31 -4.48
CA MET A 249 -19.91 -0.89 -5.08
C MET A 249 -18.75 -0.95 -4.07
N LEU A 250 -18.61 0.08 -3.24
CA LEU A 250 -17.56 0.13 -2.25
C LEU A 250 -17.80 -0.84 -1.08
N ASP A 251 -19.06 -1.04 -0.66
CA ASP A 251 -19.40 -2.06 0.35
C ASP A 251 -19.23 -3.49 -0.21
N GLU A 252 -19.59 -3.73 -1.47
CA GLU A 252 -19.34 -5.01 -2.17
C GLU A 252 -17.84 -5.33 -2.26
N GLU A 253 -17.00 -4.33 -2.56
CA GLU A 253 -15.55 -4.51 -2.63
C GLU A 253 -14.95 -4.85 -1.25
N ILE A 254 -15.50 -4.33 -0.15
CA ILE A 254 -15.04 -4.64 1.21
C ILE A 254 -15.43 -6.06 1.61
N ASP A 255 -16.66 -6.47 1.31
CA ASP A 255 -17.17 -7.81 1.67
C ASP A 255 -16.46 -8.92 0.87
N GLY A 256 -15.87 -8.58 -0.27
CA GLY A 256 -15.07 -9.49 -1.10
C GLY A 256 -13.66 -9.78 -0.56
N VAL A 257 -13.16 -9.02 0.42
CA VAL A 257 -11.79 -9.12 0.97
C VAL A 257 -11.77 -9.83 2.33
#